data_AF-A0A1H1PU89-F1
#
_entry.id   AF-A0A1H1PU89-F1
#
_cell.length_a   1.000
_cell.length_b   1.000
_cell.length_c   1.000
_cell.angle_alpha   90.00
_cell.angle_beta   90.00
_cell.angle_gamma   90.00
#
_symmetry.space_group_name_H-M   'P 1'
#
loop_
_entity.id
_entity.type
_entity.pdbx_description
1 polymer ?
#
loop_
_entity_poly.entity_id
_entity_poly.type
_entity_poly.pdbx_seq_one_letter_code
_entity_poly.pdbx_strand_id
1 'polypeptide(L)'
;MQRAVRALLGSRWPLLGMAGALAAVVVAIIVVATGGSLAVAALTLLAGLTLVGLVAVGASAREAEQRARRTEKQLKALTSAVEAVATSVQSVAERQADPTGGPLAAIIGAQRLDAAVRHDELVALHEELRADLHATLTERQLAELSALANLYAMLGADDEVPAFGGFAASPRTVLRLASLVRRLPSDALIVECGSGSSTVWLALACRHAGKGRVVALEHHERYAALTREALARHGLGDVAEVREAPLEPVTVGGEKHDWYAAPQWTDLRGIDLLFVDGPPGSAGPRSRYPAFPLLATALDDGAVVALDDAQRQDEADIAADWLAEPVDGVRLADGDTVGRTRFFTASR
;
A
#
# COMPACT_ATOMS: atom_id res chain seq x y z
N MET A 1 36.09 -25.39 -18.26
CA MET A 1 36.16 -25.60 -16.79
C MET A 1 34.92 -25.15 -16.01
N GLN A 2 34.27 -24.01 -16.33
CA GLN A 2 33.10 -23.52 -15.56
C GLN A 2 31.83 -24.41 -15.58
N ARG A 3 31.60 -25.22 -16.64
CA ARG A 3 30.48 -26.17 -16.68
C ARG A 3 30.72 -27.45 -15.87
N ALA A 4 31.98 -27.91 -15.79
CA ALA A 4 32.36 -29.10 -15.02
C ALA A 4 32.34 -28.84 -13.51
N VAL A 5 32.76 -27.65 -13.07
CA VAL A 5 32.69 -27.22 -11.66
C VAL A 5 31.22 -27.03 -11.22
N ARG A 6 30.32 -26.60 -12.11
CA ARG A 6 28.88 -26.48 -11.81
C ARG A 6 28.17 -27.82 -11.62
N ALA A 7 28.62 -28.88 -12.29
CA ALA A 7 28.00 -30.20 -12.20
C ALA A 7 28.39 -30.97 -10.92
N LEU A 8 29.61 -30.76 -10.40
CA LEU A 8 30.06 -31.45 -9.17
C LEU A 8 29.54 -30.82 -7.86
N LEU A 9 29.09 -29.56 -7.91
CA LEU A 9 28.76 -28.74 -6.72
C LEU A 9 27.27 -28.42 -6.56
N GLY A 10 26.41 -29.07 -7.35
CA GLY A 10 24.97 -28.83 -7.39
C GLY A 10 24.21 -29.39 -6.18
N SER A 11 24.31 -28.70 -5.04
CA SER A 11 23.37 -28.72 -3.89
C SER A 11 23.99 -28.07 -2.64
N ARG A 12 25.33 -27.98 -2.56
CA ARG A 12 26.06 -27.62 -1.33
C ARG A 12 26.60 -26.18 -1.25
N TRP A 13 26.14 -25.29 -2.14
CA TRP A 13 26.55 -23.88 -2.17
C TRP A 13 26.40 -23.11 -0.84
N PRO A 14 25.30 -23.28 -0.06
CA PRO A 14 25.20 -22.64 1.26
C PRO A 14 26.21 -23.18 2.28
N LEU A 15 26.56 -24.47 2.21
CA LEU A 15 27.57 -25.08 3.08
C LEU A 15 28.98 -24.55 2.80
N LEU A 16 29.28 -24.22 1.54
CA LEU A 16 30.56 -23.62 1.14
C LEU A 16 30.68 -22.15 1.56
N GLY A 17 29.57 -21.39 1.50
CA GLY A 17 29.53 -20.03 2.04
C GLY A 17 29.75 -20.01 3.55
N MET A 18 29.12 -20.94 4.28
CA MET A 18 29.28 -21.07 5.73
C MET A 18 30.67 -21.55 6.12
N ALA A 19 31.26 -22.50 5.38
CA ALA A 19 32.65 -22.94 5.58
C ALA A 19 33.67 -21.82 5.29
N GLY A 20 33.42 -21.00 4.26
CA GLY A 20 34.25 -19.84 3.93
C GLY A 20 34.21 -18.75 5.02
N ALA A 21 33.04 -18.48 5.59
CA ALA A 21 32.90 -17.56 6.72
C ALA A 21 33.61 -18.08 7.97
N LEU A 22 33.50 -19.38 8.26
CA LEU A 22 34.18 -20.01 9.39
C LEU A 22 35.71 -19.94 9.22
N ALA A 23 36.21 -20.19 8.00
CA ALA A 23 37.63 -20.07 7.68
C ALA A 23 38.13 -18.61 7.83
N ALA A 24 37.32 -17.62 7.42
CA ALA A 24 37.65 -16.20 7.61
C ALA A 24 37.77 -15.81 9.09
N VAL A 25 36.90 -16.36 9.96
CA VAL A 25 36.97 -16.18 11.42
C VAL A 25 38.24 -16.82 12.00
N VAL A 26 38.57 -18.05 11.60
CA VAL A 26 39.79 -18.74 12.05
C VAL A 26 41.05 -17.97 11.62
N VAL A 27 41.10 -17.47 10.38
CA VAL A 27 42.22 -16.66 9.89
C VAL A 27 42.32 -15.34 10.65
N ALA A 28 41.20 -14.66 10.94
CA ALA A 28 41.21 -13.44 11.76
C ALA A 28 41.75 -13.70 13.17
N ILE A 29 41.38 -14.82 13.81
CA ILE A 29 41.88 -15.21 15.14
C ILE A 29 43.39 -15.49 15.10
N ILE A 30 43.88 -16.19 14.07
CA ILE A 30 45.32 -16.47 13.91
C ILE A 30 46.13 -15.17 13.68
N VAL A 31 45.60 -14.25 12.87
CA VAL A 31 46.24 -12.95 12.62
C VAL A 31 46.37 -12.14 13.92
N VAL A 32 45.34 -12.14 14.77
CA VAL A 32 45.40 -11.47 16.07
C VAL A 32 46.36 -12.19 17.03
N ALA A 33 46.33 -13.53 17.07
CA ALA A 33 47.17 -14.33 17.96
C ALA A 33 48.68 -14.29 17.63
N THR A 34 49.02 -13.99 16.38
CA THR A 34 50.42 -13.86 15.91
C THR A 34 50.96 -12.42 15.94
N GLY A 35 50.20 -11.48 16.53
CA GLY A 35 50.60 -10.07 16.65
C GLY A 35 50.40 -9.24 15.38
N GLY A 36 49.56 -9.72 14.44
CA GLY A 36 49.21 -9.02 13.23
C GLY A 36 48.32 -7.79 13.47
N SER A 37 48.23 -6.92 12.46
CA SER A 37 47.41 -5.70 12.52
C SER A 37 45.92 -6.03 12.62
N LEU A 38 45.22 -5.37 13.55
CA LEU A 38 43.76 -5.43 13.70
C LEU A 38 43.01 -5.07 12.41
N ALA A 39 43.59 -4.21 11.56
CA ALA A 39 43.01 -3.85 10.27
C ALA A 39 42.92 -5.06 9.30
N VAL A 40 43.90 -5.96 9.34
CA VAL A 40 43.93 -7.17 8.50
C VAL A 40 42.88 -8.17 8.99
N ALA A 41 42.72 -8.31 10.30
CA ALA A 41 41.67 -9.16 10.90
C ALA A 41 40.25 -8.63 10.63
N ALA A 42 40.06 -7.31 10.60
CA ALA A 42 38.78 -6.70 10.26
C ALA A 42 38.43 -6.91 8.78
N LEU A 43 39.40 -6.76 7.87
CA LEU A 43 39.20 -6.98 6.43
C LEU A 43 38.87 -8.43 6.08
N THR A 44 39.48 -9.40 6.78
CA THR A 44 39.18 -10.83 6.56
C THR A 44 37.77 -11.19 7.03
N LEU A 45 37.31 -10.64 8.16
CA LEU A 45 35.93 -10.82 8.63
C LEU A 45 34.91 -10.16 7.68
N LEU A 46 35.21 -8.97 7.16
CA LEU A 46 34.35 -8.29 6.19
C LEU A 46 34.22 -9.10 4.90
N ALA A 47 35.32 -9.66 4.39
CA ALA A 47 35.31 -10.53 3.22
C ALA A 47 34.51 -11.83 3.45
N GLY A 48 34.52 -12.36 4.68
CA GLY A 48 33.67 -13.49 5.08
C GLY A 48 32.18 -13.15 5.06
N LEU A 49 31.81 -11.97 5.58
CA LEU A 49 30.41 -11.49 5.60
C LEU A 49 29.87 -11.20 4.20
N THR A 50 30.67 -10.59 3.32
CA THR A 50 30.24 -10.34 1.92
C THR A 50 30.02 -11.65 1.17
N LEU A 51 30.83 -12.69 1.41
CA LEU A 51 30.65 -14.02 0.84
C LEU A 51 29.32 -14.66 1.27
N VAL A 52 28.95 -14.52 2.55
CA VAL A 52 27.65 -15.02 3.09
C VAL A 52 26.48 -14.26 2.49
N GLY A 53 26.57 -12.93 2.37
CA GLY A 53 25.55 -12.09 1.74
C GLY A 53 25.30 -12.47 0.28
N LEU A 54 26.37 -12.70 -0.50
CA LEU A 54 26.28 -13.17 -1.89
C LEU A 54 25.60 -14.54 -2.02
N VAL A 55 25.86 -15.45 -1.07
CA VAL A 55 25.23 -16.78 -1.04
C VAL A 55 23.75 -16.69 -0.64
N ALA A 56 23.39 -15.80 0.29
CA ALA A 56 21.99 -15.59 0.71
C ALA A 56 21.14 -14.97 -0.41
N VAL A 57 21.65 -13.95 -1.10
CA VAL A 57 21.01 -13.33 -2.27
C VAL A 57 20.87 -14.33 -3.43
N GLY A 58 21.89 -15.17 -3.63
CA GLY A 58 21.82 -16.24 -4.64
C GLY A 58 20.81 -17.34 -4.29
N ALA A 59 20.58 -17.62 -3.00
CA ALA A 59 19.59 -18.59 -2.56
C ALA A 59 18.15 -18.07 -2.71
N SER A 60 17.90 -16.82 -2.32
CA SER A 60 16.58 -16.18 -2.46
C SER A 60 16.20 -15.95 -3.92
N ALA A 61 17.16 -15.61 -4.79
CA ALA A 61 16.93 -15.55 -6.23
C ALA A 61 16.56 -16.92 -6.83
N ARG A 62 17.17 -18.01 -6.36
CA ARG A 62 16.85 -19.38 -6.80
C ARG A 62 15.47 -19.82 -6.31
N GLU A 63 15.06 -19.46 -5.10
CA GLU A 63 13.72 -19.75 -4.61
C GLU A 63 12.64 -19.03 -5.42
N ALA A 64 12.88 -17.77 -5.77
CA ALA A 64 11.98 -16.99 -6.62
C ALA A 64 11.86 -17.63 -8.02
N GLU A 65 12.98 -18.05 -8.62
CA GLU A 65 12.99 -18.70 -9.93
C GLU A 65 12.32 -20.08 -9.90
N GLN A 66 12.47 -20.84 -8.81
CA GLN A 66 11.80 -22.12 -8.63
C GLN A 66 10.28 -21.97 -8.42
N ARG A 67 9.84 -20.94 -7.69
CA ARG A 67 8.41 -20.61 -7.55
C ARG A 67 7.80 -20.22 -8.90
N ALA A 68 8.46 -19.36 -9.67
CA ALA A 68 8.04 -18.97 -11.02
C ALA A 68 7.95 -20.16 -11.99
N ARG A 69 8.93 -21.08 -11.95
CA ARG A 69 8.90 -22.30 -12.78
C ARG A 69 7.83 -23.29 -12.33
N ARG A 70 7.50 -23.36 -11.04
CA ARG A 70 6.39 -24.19 -10.53
C ARG A 70 5.04 -23.65 -10.97
N THR A 71 4.82 -22.33 -10.87
CA THR A 71 3.59 -21.69 -11.36
C THR A 71 3.44 -21.83 -12.87
N GLU A 72 4.52 -21.70 -13.64
CA GLU A 72 4.49 -21.93 -15.09
C GLU A 72 4.16 -23.39 -15.45
N LYS A 73 4.73 -24.37 -14.72
CA LYS A 73 4.38 -25.79 -14.89
C LYS A 73 2.92 -26.08 -14.51
N GLN A 74 2.42 -25.46 -13.43
CA GLN A 74 1.01 -25.60 -13.01
C GLN A 74 0.06 -24.99 -14.05
N LEU A 75 0.41 -23.82 -14.61
CA LEU A 75 -0.35 -23.22 -15.71
C LEU A 75 -0.37 -24.12 -16.94
N LYS A 76 0.78 -24.63 -17.39
CA LYS A 76 0.84 -25.56 -18.54
C LYS A 76 0.06 -26.86 -18.28
N ALA A 77 0.12 -27.39 -17.06
CA ALA A 77 -0.64 -28.57 -16.68
C ALA A 77 -2.16 -28.29 -16.71
N LEU A 78 -2.60 -27.13 -16.19
CA LEU A 78 -4.00 -26.71 -16.23
C LEU A 78 -4.49 -26.53 -17.68
N THR A 79 -3.70 -25.87 -18.53
CA THR A 79 -4.03 -25.71 -19.96
C THR A 79 -4.15 -27.06 -20.66
N SER A 80 -3.20 -27.99 -20.42
CA SER A 80 -3.26 -29.33 -21.01
C SER A 80 -4.43 -30.17 -20.49
N ALA A 81 -4.83 -29.98 -19.23
CA ALA A 81 -6.00 -30.65 -18.66
C ALA A 81 -7.30 -30.11 -19.28
N VAL A 82 -7.38 -28.81 -19.54
CA VAL A 82 -8.50 -28.18 -20.25
C VAL A 82 -8.60 -28.68 -21.69
N GLU A 83 -7.47 -28.78 -22.41
CA GLU A 83 -7.43 -29.35 -23.76
C GLU A 83 -7.83 -30.83 -23.78
N ALA A 84 -7.39 -31.63 -22.79
CA ALA A 84 -7.76 -33.02 -22.67
C ALA A 84 -9.25 -33.22 -22.36
N VAL A 85 -9.84 -32.32 -21.56
CA VAL A 85 -11.29 -32.29 -21.30
C VAL A 85 -12.04 -31.88 -22.56
N ALA A 86 -11.58 -30.87 -23.29
CA ALA A 86 -12.18 -30.46 -24.57
C ALA A 86 -12.16 -31.61 -25.60
N THR A 87 -11.04 -32.32 -25.70
CA THR A 87 -10.90 -33.48 -26.61
C THR A 87 -11.76 -34.66 -26.16
N SER A 88 -11.89 -34.86 -24.85
CA SER A 88 -12.78 -35.89 -24.28
C SER A 88 -14.26 -35.57 -24.56
N VAL A 89 -14.67 -34.30 -24.42
CA VAL A 89 -16.01 -33.80 -24.78
C VAL A 89 -16.26 -33.99 -26.28
N GLN A 90 -15.25 -33.75 -27.13
CA GLN A 90 -15.35 -33.94 -28.58
C GLN A 90 -15.46 -35.42 -28.99
N SER A 91 -14.70 -36.31 -28.35
CA SER A 91 -14.82 -37.77 -28.58
C SER A 91 -16.12 -38.37 -28.04
N VAL A 92 -16.71 -37.78 -27.00
CA VAL A 92 -18.07 -38.11 -26.52
C VAL A 92 -19.13 -37.59 -27.52
N ALA A 93 -18.91 -36.43 -28.13
CA ALA A 93 -19.78 -35.90 -29.18
C ALA A 93 -19.74 -36.76 -30.46
N GLU A 94 -18.58 -37.28 -30.85
CA GLU A 94 -18.42 -38.18 -32.00
C GLU A 94 -19.06 -39.56 -31.78
N ARG A 95 -18.99 -40.11 -30.55
CA ARG A 95 -19.69 -41.36 -30.19
C ARG A 95 -21.21 -41.23 -30.11
N GLN A 96 -21.73 -40.01 -30.07
CA GLN A 96 -23.16 -39.70 -30.02
C GLN A 96 -23.74 -39.27 -31.38
N ALA A 97 -22.93 -39.35 -32.45
CA ALA A 97 -23.34 -39.10 -33.84
C ALA A 97 -23.85 -40.38 -34.54
N ASP A 98 -24.47 -41.32 -33.82
CA ASP A 98 -25.22 -42.41 -34.42
C ASP A 98 -26.62 -41.90 -34.83
N PRO A 99 -27.01 -41.91 -36.13
CA PRO A 99 -28.14 -41.13 -36.64
C PRO A 99 -29.54 -41.71 -36.36
N THR A 100 -29.70 -42.67 -35.44
CA THR A 100 -30.97 -43.44 -35.31
C THR A 100 -31.82 -43.12 -34.08
N GLY A 101 -31.49 -42.09 -33.30
CA GLY A 101 -32.27 -41.70 -32.12
C GLY A 101 -33.49 -40.84 -32.44
N GLY A 102 -34.70 -41.33 -32.16
CA GLY A 102 -35.98 -40.64 -32.37
C GLY A 102 -36.22 -39.40 -31.47
N PRO A 103 -37.48 -39.10 -31.05
CA PRO A 103 -37.92 -37.82 -30.47
C PRO A 103 -37.06 -37.24 -29.31
N LEU A 104 -36.37 -38.09 -28.56
CA LEU A 104 -35.44 -37.70 -27.48
C LEU A 104 -34.17 -37.02 -28.01
N ALA A 105 -33.69 -37.34 -29.21
CA ALA A 105 -32.52 -36.70 -29.81
C ALA A 105 -32.81 -35.24 -30.22
N ALA A 106 -34.05 -34.93 -30.59
CA ALA A 106 -34.48 -33.56 -30.88
C ALA A 106 -34.55 -32.71 -29.60
N ILE A 107 -35.02 -33.28 -28.49
CA ILE A 107 -35.06 -32.61 -27.17
C ILE A 107 -33.64 -32.38 -26.63
N ILE A 108 -32.75 -33.37 -26.77
CA ILE A 108 -31.33 -33.24 -26.40
C ILE A 108 -30.61 -32.25 -27.32
N GLY A 109 -30.94 -32.21 -28.62
CA GLY A 109 -30.43 -31.22 -29.57
C GLY A 109 -30.85 -29.79 -29.24
N ALA A 110 -32.11 -29.60 -28.83
CA ALA A 110 -32.60 -28.31 -28.35
C ALA A 110 -31.89 -27.87 -27.07
N GLN A 111 -31.65 -28.77 -26.11
CA GLN A 111 -30.88 -28.45 -24.90
C GLN A 111 -29.38 -28.20 -25.18
N ARG A 112 -28.80 -28.83 -26.21
CA ARG A 112 -27.43 -28.55 -26.69
C ARG A 112 -27.30 -27.17 -27.32
N LEU A 113 -28.31 -26.73 -28.09
CA LEU A 113 -28.32 -25.39 -28.68
C LEU A 113 -28.46 -24.33 -27.58
N ASP A 114 -29.35 -24.54 -26.61
CA ASP A 114 -29.51 -23.65 -25.45
C ASP A 114 -28.24 -23.58 -24.59
N ALA A 115 -27.54 -24.71 -24.39
CA ALA A 115 -26.30 -24.73 -23.61
C ALA A 115 -25.12 -24.07 -24.36
N ALA A 116 -25.02 -24.24 -25.68
CA ALA A 116 -24.02 -23.59 -26.51
C ALA A 116 -24.26 -22.08 -26.61
N VAL A 117 -25.52 -21.66 -26.81
CA VAL A 117 -25.91 -20.25 -26.80
C VAL A 117 -25.62 -19.61 -25.43
N ARG A 118 -25.96 -20.28 -24.32
CA ARG A 118 -25.60 -19.80 -22.97
C ARG A 118 -24.09 -19.76 -22.71
N HIS A 119 -23.32 -20.67 -23.31
CA HIS A 119 -21.86 -20.65 -23.21
C HIS A 119 -21.27 -19.46 -23.96
N ASP A 120 -21.72 -19.21 -25.18
CA ASP A 120 -21.29 -18.06 -25.98
C ASP A 120 -21.71 -16.74 -25.33
N GLU A 121 -22.93 -16.67 -24.75
CA GLU A 121 -23.40 -15.53 -23.95
C GLU A 121 -22.52 -15.30 -22.71
N LEU A 122 -22.13 -16.35 -21.99
CA LEU A 122 -21.24 -16.25 -20.83
C LEU A 122 -19.82 -15.83 -21.19
N VAL A 123 -19.30 -16.32 -22.33
CA VAL A 123 -17.98 -15.92 -22.83
C VAL A 123 -17.99 -14.47 -23.29
N ALA A 124 -19.04 -14.03 -24.00
CA ALA A 124 -19.20 -12.63 -24.40
C ALA A 124 -19.33 -11.71 -23.17
N LEU A 125 -20.14 -12.10 -22.18
CA LEU A 125 -20.26 -11.38 -20.90
C LEU A 125 -18.92 -11.34 -20.15
N HIS A 126 -18.14 -12.41 -20.18
CA HIS A 126 -16.81 -12.46 -19.55
C HIS A 126 -15.82 -11.51 -20.23
N GLU A 127 -15.77 -11.49 -21.56
CA GLU A 127 -14.91 -10.58 -22.32
C GLU A 127 -15.33 -9.12 -22.17
N GLU A 128 -16.64 -8.84 -22.15
CA GLU A 128 -17.18 -7.51 -21.88
C GLU A 128 -16.83 -7.04 -20.46
N LEU A 129 -17.06 -7.89 -19.45
CA LEU A 129 -16.68 -7.60 -18.07
C LEU A 129 -15.17 -7.42 -17.92
N ARG A 130 -14.36 -8.23 -18.61
CA ARG A 130 -12.90 -8.12 -18.61
C ARG A 130 -12.43 -6.82 -19.25
N ALA A 131 -13.03 -6.42 -20.37
CA ALA A 131 -12.72 -5.18 -21.07
C ALA A 131 -13.12 -3.96 -20.23
N ASP A 132 -14.30 -3.99 -19.62
CA ASP A 132 -14.81 -2.93 -18.72
C ASP A 132 -13.93 -2.80 -17.46
N LEU A 133 -13.52 -3.93 -16.86
CA LEU A 133 -12.53 -3.96 -15.78
C LEU A 133 -11.18 -3.40 -16.22
N HIS A 134 -10.65 -3.78 -17.40
CA HIS A 134 -9.38 -3.24 -17.89
C HIS A 134 -9.48 -1.75 -18.20
N ALA A 135 -10.57 -1.28 -18.80
CA ALA A 135 -10.82 0.12 -19.08
C ALA A 135 -10.89 0.92 -17.76
N THR A 136 -11.69 0.46 -16.80
CA THR A 136 -11.83 1.09 -15.48
C THR A 136 -10.50 1.13 -14.71
N LEU A 137 -9.73 0.04 -14.74
CA LEU A 137 -8.41 -0.01 -14.11
C LEU A 137 -7.42 0.95 -14.79
N THR A 138 -7.47 1.06 -16.12
CA THR A 138 -6.61 1.95 -16.90
C THR A 138 -6.97 3.41 -16.65
N GLU A 139 -8.26 3.76 -16.65
CA GLU A 139 -8.73 5.12 -16.36
C GLU A 139 -8.36 5.56 -14.95
N ARG A 140 -8.53 4.69 -13.95
CA ARG A 140 -8.12 4.98 -12.57
C ARG A 140 -6.62 5.22 -12.48
N GLN A 141 -5.80 4.38 -13.10
CA GLN A 141 -4.34 4.55 -13.13
C GLN A 141 -3.93 5.84 -13.85
N LEU A 142 -4.57 6.16 -14.97
CA LEU A 142 -4.34 7.42 -15.69
C LEU A 142 -4.71 8.63 -14.82
N ALA A 143 -5.80 8.56 -14.08
CA ALA A 143 -6.22 9.63 -13.19
C ALA A 143 -5.23 9.85 -12.03
N GLU A 144 -4.69 8.78 -11.44
CA GLU A 144 -3.64 8.89 -10.40
C GLU A 144 -2.32 9.43 -10.98
N LEU A 145 -1.90 8.98 -12.17
CA LEU A 145 -0.72 9.50 -12.85
C LEU A 145 -0.88 10.98 -13.24
N SER A 146 -2.05 11.37 -13.74
CA SER A 146 -2.38 12.75 -14.06
C SER A 146 -2.37 13.63 -12.80
N ALA A 147 -2.92 13.14 -11.69
CA ALA A 147 -2.89 13.86 -10.42
C ALA A 147 -1.45 14.02 -9.89
N LEU A 148 -0.63 12.98 -10.01
CA LEU A 148 0.79 13.04 -9.65
C LEU A 148 1.56 14.04 -10.52
N ALA A 149 1.38 13.99 -11.83
CA ALA A 149 2.00 14.95 -12.76
C ALA A 149 1.58 16.38 -12.43
N ASN A 150 0.31 16.60 -12.06
CA ASN A 150 -0.20 17.90 -11.64
C ASN A 150 0.42 18.36 -10.30
N LEU A 151 0.60 17.47 -9.32
CA LEU A 151 1.30 17.79 -8.07
C LEU A 151 2.73 18.29 -8.33
N TYR A 152 3.51 17.55 -9.12
CA TYR A 152 4.87 17.96 -9.50
C TYR A 152 4.88 19.28 -10.28
N ALA A 153 3.93 19.49 -11.20
CA ALA A 153 3.83 20.73 -11.96
C ALA A 153 3.40 21.94 -11.09
N MET A 154 2.52 21.71 -10.10
CA MET A 154 1.97 22.75 -9.24
C MET A 154 2.95 23.20 -8.16
N LEU A 155 3.66 22.25 -7.53
CA LEU A 155 4.43 22.52 -6.32
C LEU A 155 5.94 22.41 -6.53
N GLY A 156 6.37 21.67 -7.55
CA GLY A 156 7.75 21.23 -7.68
C GLY A 156 8.13 20.25 -6.56
N ALA A 157 9.33 19.70 -6.68
CA ALA A 157 9.99 18.93 -5.64
C ALA A 157 11.50 19.06 -5.92
N ASP A 158 12.26 19.54 -4.94
CA ASP A 158 13.70 19.78 -5.11
C ASP A 158 14.51 18.48 -4.99
N ASP A 159 13.90 17.43 -4.44
CA ASP A 159 14.48 16.12 -4.18
C ASP A 159 13.43 14.99 -4.30
N GLU A 160 13.82 13.74 -4.06
CA GLU A 160 12.92 12.59 -4.03
C GLU A 160 11.84 12.75 -2.95
N VAL A 161 10.58 12.71 -3.39
CA VAL A 161 9.42 12.60 -2.51
C VAL A 161 9.12 11.10 -2.30
N PRO A 162 8.77 10.65 -1.07
CA PRO A 162 8.42 9.26 -0.83
C PRO A 162 7.38 8.76 -1.83
N ALA A 163 7.64 7.58 -2.41
CA ALA A 163 6.80 7.02 -3.46
C ALA A 163 5.35 6.82 -2.99
N PHE A 164 4.41 7.12 -3.86
CA PHE A 164 3.02 6.73 -3.68
C PHE A 164 2.89 5.20 -3.82
N GLY A 165 2.28 4.55 -2.83
CA GLY A 165 2.07 3.10 -2.83
C GLY A 165 1.95 2.50 -1.41
N GLY A 166 1.48 1.25 -1.34
CA GLY A 166 1.28 0.56 -0.07
C GLY A 166 0.21 1.24 0.79
N PHE A 167 0.63 1.78 1.94
CA PHE A 167 -0.25 2.46 2.90
C PHE A 167 -0.46 3.95 2.61
N ALA A 168 0.25 4.54 1.63
CA ALA A 168 0.13 5.97 1.36
C ALA A 168 -1.23 6.36 0.74
N ALA A 169 -1.71 7.57 1.08
CA ALA A 169 -2.79 8.28 0.40
C ALA A 169 -2.62 8.32 -1.13
N SER A 170 -3.72 8.32 -1.89
CA SER A 170 -3.63 8.35 -3.35
C SER A 170 -3.22 9.74 -3.88
N PRO A 171 -2.48 9.83 -5.01
CA PRO A 171 -2.15 11.11 -5.64
C PRO A 171 -3.37 12.03 -5.86
N ARG A 172 -4.54 11.50 -6.24
CA ARG A 172 -5.77 12.28 -6.38
C ARG A 172 -6.22 12.92 -5.06
N THR A 173 -6.16 12.17 -3.97
CA THR A 173 -6.45 12.67 -2.62
C THR A 173 -5.48 13.79 -2.25
N VAL A 174 -4.18 13.55 -2.40
CA VAL A 174 -3.14 14.52 -2.04
C VAL A 174 -3.23 15.78 -2.88
N LEU A 175 -3.53 15.67 -4.19
CA LEU A 175 -3.79 16.83 -5.05
C LEU A 175 -4.99 17.65 -4.57
N ARG A 176 -6.08 16.99 -4.16
CA ARG A 176 -7.25 17.68 -3.62
C ARG A 176 -6.92 18.42 -2.32
N LEU A 177 -6.20 17.78 -1.40
CA LEU A 177 -5.77 18.39 -0.14
C LEU A 177 -4.81 19.56 -0.37
N ALA A 178 -3.79 19.39 -1.23
CA ALA A 178 -2.87 20.46 -1.59
C ALA A 178 -3.58 21.66 -2.25
N SER A 179 -4.61 21.40 -3.07
CA SER A 179 -5.47 22.45 -3.61
C SER A 179 -6.27 23.18 -2.52
N LEU A 180 -6.74 22.47 -1.48
CA LEU A 180 -7.44 23.06 -0.33
C LEU A 180 -6.54 23.99 0.47
N VAL A 181 -5.29 23.62 0.72
CA VAL A 181 -4.29 24.44 1.45
C VAL A 181 -4.23 25.88 0.89
N ARG A 182 -4.33 26.05 -0.44
CA ARG A 182 -4.31 27.37 -1.07
C ARG A 182 -5.50 28.27 -0.68
N ARG A 183 -6.61 27.70 -0.24
CA ARG A 183 -7.84 28.41 0.17
C ARG A 183 -7.94 28.63 1.68
N LEU A 184 -7.07 28.00 2.48
CA LEU A 184 -7.08 28.16 3.94
C LEU A 184 -6.52 29.52 4.38
N PRO A 185 -6.73 29.94 5.64
CA PRO A 185 -6.12 31.14 6.24
C PRO A 185 -4.58 31.15 6.17
N SER A 186 -3.96 32.30 6.46
CA SER A 186 -2.50 32.48 6.38
C SER A 186 -1.72 31.70 7.44
N ASP A 187 -2.32 31.49 8.60
CA ASP A 187 -1.78 30.78 9.76
C ASP A 187 -2.37 29.37 9.90
N ALA A 188 -2.93 28.84 8.81
CA ALA A 188 -3.71 27.61 8.83
C ALA A 188 -2.94 26.42 9.40
N LEU A 189 -3.59 25.66 10.28
CA LEU A 189 -3.06 24.43 10.83
C LEU A 189 -3.67 23.22 10.10
N ILE A 190 -2.81 22.47 9.43
CA ILE A 190 -3.13 21.17 8.85
C ILE A 190 -2.67 20.08 9.81
N VAL A 191 -3.58 19.21 10.23
CA VAL A 191 -3.28 18.04 11.06
C VAL A 191 -3.51 16.78 10.25
N GLU A 192 -2.55 15.87 10.32
CA GLU A 192 -2.60 14.59 9.63
C GLU A 192 -2.48 13.44 10.63
N CYS A 193 -3.37 12.45 10.53
CA CYS A 193 -3.24 11.17 11.23
C CYS A 193 -2.58 10.17 10.29
N GLY A 194 -1.35 9.75 10.58
CA GLY A 194 -0.52 8.89 9.74
C GLY A 194 0.41 9.72 8.85
N SER A 195 1.72 9.56 9.02
CA SER A 195 2.70 10.35 8.27
C SER A 195 3.14 9.64 6.98
N GLY A 196 3.61 10.41 5.99
CA GLY A 196 4.19 9.82 4.79
C GLY A 196 4.38 10.80 3.64
N SER A 197 4.10 10.32 2.42
CA SER A 197 4.22 11.14 1.20
C SER A 197 3.26 12.33 1.21
N SER A 198 2.03 12.14 1.69
CA SER A 198 1.04 13.20 1.87
C SER A 198 1.56 14.33 2.76
N THR A 199 2.24 14.01 3.87
CA THR A 199 2.87 15.02 4.74
C THR A 199 3.82 15.91 3.96
N VAL A 200 4.70 15.32 3.14
CA VAL A 200 5.68 16.08 2.33
C VAL A 200 4.98 16.97 1.30
N TRP A 201 3.96 16.45 0.60
CA TRP A 201 3.21 17.25 -0.39
C TRP A 201 2.40 18.37 0.24
N LEU A 202 1.81 18.16 1.42
CA LEU A 202 1.09 19.20 2.15
C LEU A 202 2.05 20.29 2.64
N ALA A 203 3.24 19.90 3.11
CA ALA A 203 4.29 20.83 3.50
C ALA A 203 4.80 21.65 2.29
N LEU A 204 5.00 21.01 1.14
CA LEU A 204 5.31 21.69 -0.12
C LEU A 204 4.20 22.67 -0.53
N ALA A 205 2.92 22.29 -0.35
CA ALA A 205 1.79 23.18 -0.63
C ALA A 205 1.77 24.41 0.30
N CYS A 206 2.07 24.23 1.58
CA CYS A 206 2.20 25.33 2.55
C CYS A 206 3.35 26.28 2.17
N ARG A 207 4.54 25.72 1.91
CA ARG A 207 5.72 26.47 1.46
C ARG A 207 5.44 27.26 0.19
N HIS A 208 4.83 26.61 -0.81
CA HIS A 208 4.51 27.25 -2.08
C HIS A 208 3.47 28.37 -1.93
N ALA A 209 2.50 28.19 -1.03
CA ALA A 209 1.51 29.22 -0.73
C ALA A 209 2.04 30.33 0.20
N GLY A 210 3.21 30.13 0.82
CA GLY A 210 3.80 31.03 1.82
C GLY A 210 2.98 31.12 3.11
N LYS A 211 2.21 30.08 3.43
CA LYS A 211 1.25 30.07 4.53
C LYS A 211 0.98 28.69 5.09
N GLY A 212 0.50 28.66 6.33
CA GLY A 212 0.10 27.46 7.04
C GLY A 212 1.25 26.53 7.43
N ARG A 213 0.93 25.52 8.23
CA ARG A 213 1.88 24.49 8.68
C ARG A 213 1.20 23.13 8.83
N VAL A 214 2.00 22.08 8.80
CA VAL A 214 1.55 20.69 8.92
C VAL A 214 2.04 20.07 10.23
N VAL A 215 1.16 19.38 10.95
CA VAL A 215 1.51 18.50 12.06
C VAL A 215 0.98 17.10 11.76
N ALA A 216 1.88 16.13 11.58
CA ALA A 216 1.53 14.73 11.36
C ALA A 216 1.75 13.89 12.62
N LEU A 217 0.74 13.12 13.02
CA LEU A 217 0.80 12.16 14.11
C LEU A 217 1.19 10.78 13.56
N GLU A 218 2.31 10.22 14.04
CA GLU A 218 2.82 8.93 13.58
C GLU A 218 3.09 7.97 14.74
N HIS A 219 2.44 6.83 14.72
CA HIS A 219 2.59 5.79 15.73
C HIS A 219 3.82 4.90 15.55
N HIS A 220 4.34 4.79 14.34
CA HIS A 220 5.41 3.86 14.01
C HIS A 220 6.72 4.64 13.80
N GLU A 221 7.65 4.49 14.76
CA GLU A 221 8.95 5.18 14.81
C GLU A 221 9.69 5.20 13.45
N ARG A 222 9.76 4.04 12.77
CA ARG A 222 10.38 3.94 11.43
C ARG A 222 9.72 4.85 10.39
N TYR A 223 8.39 4.90 10.31
CA TYR A 223 7.70 5.77 9.36
C TYR A 223 7.89 7.23 9.74
N ALA A 224 7.88 7.56 11.04
CA ALA A 224 8.16 8.91 11.52
C ALA A 224 9.57 9.36 11.09
N ALA A 225 10.58 8.50 11.26
CA ALA A 225 11.95 8.78 10.85
C ALA A 225 12.08 8.98 9.32
N LEU A 226 11.46 8.12 8.51
CA LEU A 226 11.49 8.23 7.05
C LEU A 226 10.82 9.52 6.57
N THR A 227 9.68 9.89 7.17
CA THR A 227 8.97 11.14 6.82
C THR A 227 9.78 12.37 7.24
N ARG A 228 10.38 12.38 8.44
CA ARG A 228 11.28 13.47 8.88
C ARG A 228 12.49 13.63 7.97
N GLU A 229 13.10 12.52 7.55
CA GLU A 229 14.23 12.56 6.62
C GLU A 229 13.82 13.16 5.27
N ALA A 230 12.64 12.77 4.76
CA ALA A 230 12.09 13.36 3.54
C ALA A 230 11.85 14.87 3.70
N LEU A 231 11.19 15.31 4.78
CA LEU A 231 10.99 16.74 5.05
C LEU A 231 12.32 17.50 5.13
N ALA A 232 13.34 16.91 5.76
CA ALA A 232 14.67 17.51 5.87
C ALA A 232 15.37 17.67 4.51
N ARG A 233 15.30 16.66 3.63
CA ARG A 233 15.85 16.74 2.26
C ARG A 233 15.23 17.88 1.45
N HIS A 234 13.94 18.15 1.68
CA HIS A 234 13.23 19.26 1.04
C HIS A 234 13.35 20.59 1.80
N GLY A 235 14.05 20.63 2.95
CA GLY A 235 14.16 21.84 3.78
C GLY A 235 12.82 22.34 4.32
N LEU A 236 11.90 21.43 4.67
CA LEU A 236 10.52 21.73 5.10
C LEU A 236 10.32 21.69 6.62
N GLY A 237 11.40 21.64 7.41
CA GLY A 237 11.33 21.51 8.87
C GLY A 237 10.75 22.73 9.60
N ASP A 238 10.63 23.87 8.93
CA ASP A 238 10.01 25.10 9.42
C ASP A 238 8.49 25.13 9.21
N VAL A 239 7.98 24.38 8.23
CA VAL A 239 6.55 24.33 7.88
C VAL A 239 5.86 23.02 8.25
N ALA A 240 6.62 21.97 8.60
CA ALA A 240 6.07 20.67 8.93
C ALA A 240 6.76 19.98 10.10
N GLU A 241 5.95 19.38 10.97
CA GLU A 241 6.37 18.66 12.16
C GLU A 241 5.77 17.24 12.15
N VAL A 242 6.60 16.22 12.42
CA VAL A 242 6.12 14.84 12.63
C VAL A 242 6.26 14.50 14.10
N ARG A 243 5.13 14.29 14.78
CA ARG A 243 5.05 13.91 16.19
C ARG A 243 4.95 12.41 16.32
N GLU A 244 5.87 11.83 17.07
CA GLU A 244 5.82 10.40 17.38
C GLU A 244 4.80 10.15 18.47
N ALA A 245 3.74 9.44 18.10
CA ALA A 245 2.54 9.27 18.89
C ALA A 245 2.18 7.78 18.95
N PRO A 246 2.87 6.97 19.78
CA PRO A 246 2.57 5.55 19.92
C PRO A 246 1.09 5.36 20.28
N LEU A 247 0.52 4.22 19.86
CA LEU A 247 -0.90 3.96 20.12
C LEU A 247 -1.11 3.55 21.58
N GLU A 248 -2.08 4.20 22.22
CA GLU A 248 -2.52 3.95 23.58
C GLU A 248 -4.02 3.67 23.61
N PRO A 249 -4.51 2.82 24.54
CA PRO A 249 -5.93 2.56 24.67
C PRO A 249 -6.71 3.83 25.05
N VAL A 250 -7.74 4.15 24.28
CA VAL A 250 -8.69 5.24 24.55
C VAL A 250 -10.13 4.71 24.54
N THR A 251 -11.03 5.39 25.24
CA THR A 251 -12.46 5.10 25.20
C THR A 251 -13.22 6.27 24.58
N VAL A 252 -13.89 6.03 23.47
CA VAL A 252 -14.66 7.05 22.73
C VAL A 252 -16.01 6.47 22.39
N GLY A 253 -17.11 7.18 22.67
CA GLY A 253 -18.46 6.68 22.39
C GLY A 253 -18.84 5.39 23.12
N GLY A 254 -18.12 5.03 24.21
CA GLY A 254 -18.30 3.75 24.91
C GLY A 254 -17.52 2.57 24.30
N GLU A 255 -16.82 2.78 23.19
CA GLU A 255 -15.98 1.79 22.53
C GLU A 255 -14.50 2.01 22.85
N LYS A 256 -13.71 0.92 22.87
CA LYS A 256 -12.27 0.97 23.08
C LYS A 256 -11.54 0.96 21.75
N HIS A 257 -10.58 1.86 21.59
CA HIS A 257 -9.70 1.93 20.42
C HIS A 257 -8.26 2.13 20.87
N ASP A 258 -7.30 1.73 20.03
CA ASP A 258 -5.90 2.11 20.19
C ASP A 258 -5.64 3.34 19.30
N TRP A 259 -5.30 4.47 19.92
CA TRP A 259 -5.19 5.77 19.25
C TRP A 259 -3.91 6.51 19.67
N TYR A 260 -3.51 7.53 18.91
CA TYR A 260 -2.32 8.33 19.16
C TYR A 260 -2.26 8.86 20.61
N ALA A 261 -1.10 8.70 21.26
CA ALA A 261 -0.85 9.14 22.64
C ALA A 261 -1.22 10.62 22.87
N ALA A 262 -1.99 10.89 23.92
CA ALA A 262 -2.59 12.19 24.22
C ALA A 262 -1.63 13.39 24.24
N PRO A 263 -0.39 13.28 24.77
CA PRO A 263 0.54 14.41 24.79
C PRO A 263 0.92 14.95 23.41
N GLN A 264 0.67 14.20 22.34
CA GLN A 264 1.07 14.57 20.97
C GLN A 264 0.01 15.38 20.22
N TRP A 265 -1.21 15.50 20.75
CA TRP A 265 -2.30 16.20 20.06
C TRP A 265 -3.15 17.09 20.97
N THR A 266 -3.06 16.96 22.28
CA THR A 266 -3.89 17.73 23.24
C THR A 266 -3.57 19.23 23.28
N ASP A 267 -2.46 19.68 22.71
CA ASP A 267 -2.06 21.08 22.54
C ASP A 267 -2.56 21.69 21.21
N LEU A 268 -3.03 20.89 20.25
CA LEU A 268 -3.46 21.35 18.93
C LEU A 268 -4.76 22.17 19.03
N ARG A 269 -4.79 23.36 18.43
CA ARG A 269 -5.96 24.25 18.38
C ARG A 269 -5.99 24.96 17.03
N GLY A 270 -7.19 25.30 16.56
CA GLY A 270 -7.38 26.03 15.31
C GLY A 270 -7.07 25.19 14.08
N ILE A 271 -7.50 23.92 14.06
CA ILE A 271 -7.25 23.02 12.94
C ILE A 271 -8.19 23.40 11.78
N ASP A 272 -7.63 23.83 10.66
CA ASP A 272 -8.36 24.18 9.44
C ASP A 272 -8.57 22.99 8.49
N LEU A 273 -7.65 22.02 8.54
CA LEU A 273 -7.71 20.80 7.74
C LEU A 273 -7.24 19.61 8.57
N LEU A 274 -8.14 18.66 8.81
CA LEU A 274 -7.83 17.37 9.44
C LEU A 274 -7.87 16.27 8.40
N PHE A 275 -6.73 15.65 8.10
CA PHE A 275 -6.64 14.50 7.21
C PHE A 275 -6.43 13.21 8.01
N VAL A 276 -7.36 12.27 7.90
CA VAL A 276 -7.40 11.02 8.68
C VAL A 276 -7.06 9.84 7.76
N ASP A 277 -5.78 9.49 7.70
CA ASP A 277 -5.25 8.32 6.95
C ASP A 277 -4.68 7.23 7.89
N GLY A 278 -4.74 7.43 9.20
CA GLY A 278 -4.19 6.53 10.19
C GLY A 278 -4.92 6.60 11.54
N PRO A 279 -4.63 5.66 12.46
CA PRO A 279 -3.79 4.47 12.30
C PRO A 279 -4.37 3.48 11.27
N PRO A 280 -3.58 2.51 10.79
CA PRO A 280 -4.06 1.54 9.83
C PRO A 280 -5.09 0.60 10.46
N GLY A 281 -5.99 0.04 9.64
CA GLY A 281 -6.98 -0.95 10.10
C GLY A 281 -6.39 -2.19 10.81
N SER A 282 -5.11 -2.48 10.63
CA SER A 282 -4.40 -3.52 11.39
C SER A 282 -4.21 -3.19 12.87
N ALA A 283 -4.36 -1.92 13.29
CA ALA A 283 -4.36 -1.51 14.68
C ALA A 283 -5.66 -1.91 15.40
N GLY A 284 -6.76 -2.05 14.65
CA GLY A 284 -8.04 -2.52 15.19
C GLY A 284 -9.22 -2.10 14.32
N PRO A 285 -10.40 -2.71 14.55
CA PRO A 285 -11.64 -2.32 13.92
C PRO A 285 -11.93 -0.84 14.15
N ARG A 286 -12.39 -0.16 13.11
CA ARG A 286 -12.73 1.27 13.16
C ARG A 286 -11.63 2.14 13.81
N SER A 287 -10.36 1.79 13.60
CA SER A 287 -9.22 2.48 14.25
C SER A 287 -9.19 3.98 13.99
N ARG A 288 -9.74 4.46 12.86
CA ARG A 288 -9.83 5.89 12.50
C ARG A 288 -10.98 6.65 13.17
N TYR A 289 -11.92 5.95 13.81
CA TYR A 289 -13.09 6.55 14.48
C TYR A 289 -12.75 7.67 15.48
N PRO A 290 -11.72 7.52 16.35
CA PRO A 290 -11.44 8.51 17.38
C PRO A 290 -10.99 9.88 16.88
N ALA A 291 -10.58 10.01 15.60
CA ALA A 291 -10.02 11.25 15.07
C ALA A 291 -10.96 12.44 15.24
N PHE A 292 -12.22 12.34 14.78
CA PHE A 292 -13.17 13.43 14.91
C PHE A 292 -13.58 13.66 16.37
N PRO A 293 -14.02 12.65 17.16
CA PRO A 293 -14.46 12.92 18.52
C PRO A 293 -13.38 13.48 19.45
N LEU A 294 -12.11 13.08 19.28
CA LEU A 294 -11.02 13.57 20.12
C LEU A 294 -10.49 14.95 19.69
N LEU A 295 -10.60 15.30 18.41
CA LEU A 295 -10.11 16.58 17.87
C LEU A 295 -11.23 17.59 17.59
N ALA A 296 -12.50 17.24 17.82
CA ALA A 296 -13.66 18.09 17.51
C ALA A 296 -13.50 19.51 18.07
N THR A 297 -13.14 19.63 19.35
CA THR A 297 -12.96 20.94 20.00
C THR A 297 -11.77 21.75 19.47
N ALA A 298 -10.80 21.10 18.81
CA ALA A 298 -9.64 21.74 18.20
C ALA A 298 -9.90 22.21 16.75
N LEU A 299 -10.96 21.75 16.09
CA LEU A 299 -11.35 22.19 14.75
C LEU A 299 -11.88 23.63 14.77
N ASP A 300 -11.45 24.44 13.81
CA ASP A 300 -12.05 25.75 13.56
C ASP A 300 -13.39 25.65 12.83
N ASP A 301 -14.18 26.71 12.90
CA ASP A 301 -15.45 26.78 12.17
C ASP A 301 -15.16 26.84 10.65
N GLY A 302 -15.80 25.97 9.88
CA GLY A 302 -15.51 25.78 8.46
C GLY A 302 -14.30 24.89 8.16
N ALA A 303 -13.68 24.28 9.18
CA ALA A 303 -12.57 23.36 8.97
C ALA A 303 -12.97 22.16 8.09
N VAL A 304 -12.05 21.70 7.25
CA VAL A 304 -12.27 20.53 6.39
C VAL A 304 -11.75 19.29 7.10
N VAL A 305 -12.59 18.24 7.16
CA VAL A 305 -12.17 16.91 7.64
C VAL A 305 -12.17 15.96 6.45
N ALA A 306 -11.12 15.18 6.27
CA ALA A 306 -10.97 14.25 5.15
C ALA A 306 -10.64 12.85 5.69
N LEU A 307 -11.51 11.86 5.46
CA LEU A 307 -11.32 10.47 5.88
C LEU A 307 -10.87 9.63 4.69
N ASP A 308 -9.65 9.08 4.74
CA ASP A 308 -9.17 8.20 3.67
C ASP A 308 -9.74 6.78 3.78
N ASP A 309 -9.67 6.03 2.68
CA ASP A 309 -10.17 4.66 2.55
C ASP A 309 -11.68 4.49 2.81
N ALA A 310 -12.50 5.52 2.57
CA ALA A 310 -13.95 5.52 2.78
C ALA A 310 -14.74 4.45 1.99
N GLN A 311 -14.10 3.75 1.05
CA GLN A 311 -14.67 2.56 0.38
C GLN A 311 -14.68 1.30 1.24
N ARG A 312 -13.93 1.28 2.35
CA ARG A 312 -13.91 0.16 3.29
C ARG A 312 -15.13 0.25 4.21
N GLN A 313 -15.67 -0.89 4.63
CA GLN A 313 -16.88 -0.93 5.45
C GLN A 313 -16.71 -0.18 6.78
N ASP A 314 -15.63 -0.46 7.51
CA ASP A 314 -15.34 0.21 8.79
C ASP A 314 -15.28 1.74 8.63
N GLU A 315 -14.58 2.25 7.62
CA GLU A 315 -14.49 3.68 7.33
C GLU A 315 -15.81 4.30 6.86
N ALA A 316 -16.63 3.54 6.11
CA ALA A 316 -17.97 3.97 5.74
C ALA A 316 -18.88 4.09 6.97
N ASP A 317 -18.79 3.15 7.90
CA ASP A 317 -19.54 3.17 9.17
C ASP A 317 -19.04 4.30 10.07
N ILE A 318 -17.73 4.56 10.12
CA ILE A 318 -17.14 5.75 10.79
C ILE A 318 -17.75 7.04 10.22
N ALA A 319 -17.75 7.19 8.89
CA ALA A 319 -18.31 8.37 8.25
C ALA A 319 -19.79 8.57 8.58
N ALA A 320 -20.57 7.49 8.62
CA ALA A 320 -21.98 7.55 9.00
C ALA A 320 -22.16 8.02 10.45
N ASP A 321 -21.39 7.48 11.40
CA ASP A 321 -21.47 7.86 12.81
C ASP A 321 -21.01 9.30 13.05
N TRP A 322 -19.95 9.74 12.36
CA TRP A 322 -19.46 11.12 12.42
C TRP A 322 -20.50 12.15 11.92
N LEU A 323 -21.38 11.76 11.00
CA LEU A 323 -22.46 12.60 10.49
C LEU A 323 -23.72 12.58 11.36
N ALA A 324 -23.91 11.54 12.16
CA ALA A 324 -25.16 11.30 12.89
C ALA A 324 -25.42 12.36 13.97
N GLU A 325 -24.42 12.62 14.83
CA GLU A 325 -24.57 13.51 15.98
C GLU A 325 -23.38 14.46 16.14
N PRO A 326 -23.62 15.68 16.64
CA PRO A 326 -22.53 16.60 16.95
C PRO A 326 -21.72 16.09 18.14
N VAL A 327 -20.40 16.28 18.09
CA VAL A 327 -19.48 15.99 19.21
C VAL A 327 -18.95 17.31 19.77
N ASP A 328 -19.09 17.52 21.07
CA ASP A 328 -18.63 18.73 21.76
C ASP A 328 -19.09 20.05 21.10
N GLY A 329 -20.31 20.05 20.56
CA GLY A 329 -20.89 21.21 19.86
C GLY A 329 -20.43 21.39 18.42
N VAL A 330 -19.61 20.49 17.86
CA VAL A 330 -19.20 20.51 16.47
C VAL A 330 -19.99 19.49 15.67
N ARG A 331 -20.58 19.92 14.55
CA ARG A 331 -21.25 19.05 13.58
C ARG A 331 -20.43 18.95 12.31
N LEU A 332 -20.37 17.76 11.72
CA LEU A 332 -19.85 17.57 10.37
C LEU A 332 -21.00 17.59 9.36
N ALA A 333 -20.82 18.37 8.29
CA ALA A 333 -21.64 18.32 7.09
C ALA A 333 -20.93 17.47 6.03
N ASP A 334 -21.69 16.60 5.36
CA ASP A 334 -21.18 15.75 4.30
C ASP A 334 -20.73 16.58 3.08
N GLY A 335 -19.68 16.12 2.41
CA GLY A 335 -19.10 16.76 1.25
C GLY A 335 -18.81 15.77 0.13
N ASP A 336 -17.97 16.20 -0.81
CA ASP A 336 -17.62 15.37 -1.96
C ASP A 336 -16.72 14.19 -1.57
N THR A 337 -16.66 13.18 -2.44
CA THR A 337 -15.65 12.11 -2.38
C THR A 337 -14.68 12.27 -3.54
N VAL A 338 -13.37 12.28 -3.24
CA VAL A 338 -12.32 12.31 -4.27
C VAL A 338 -11.44 11.09 -4.12
N GLY A 339 -11.40 10.27 -5.17
CA GLY A 339 -10.69 9.00 -5.11
C GLY A 339 -11.33 8.08 -4.08
N ARG A 340 -10.58 7.80 -3.01
CA ARG A 340 -11.05 6.99 -1.87
C ARG A 340 -11.31 7.81 -0.59
N THR A 341 -11.20 9.13 -0.67
CA THR A 341 -11.30 10.00 0.50
C THR A 341 -12.63 10.73 0.49
N ARG A 342 -13.35 10.64 1.60
CA ARG A 342 -14.60 11.38 1.82
C ARG A 342 -14.31 12.65 2.62
N PHE A 343 -14.89 13.77 2.19
CA PHE A 343 -14.65 15.08 2.78
C PHE A 343 -15.88 15.54 3.56
N PHE A 344 -15.64 16.29 4.62
CA PHE A 344 -16.65 16.89 5.50
C PHE A 344 -16.26 18.32 5.83
N THR A 345 -17.24 19.13 6.24
CA THR A 345 -17.00 20.48 6.76
C THR A 345 -17.50 20.56 8.19
N ALA A 346 -16.66 21.03 9.11
CA ALA A 346 -17.01 21.27 10.50
C ALA A 346 -17.75 22.60 10.66
N SER A 347 -18.79 22.59 11.49
CA SER A 347 -19.55 23.78 11.87
C SER A 347 -19.88 23.75 13.37
N ARG A 348 -19.80 24.91 14.03
CA ARG A 348 -20.18 25.10 15.44
C ARG A 348 -21.59 25.65 15.63
#